data_AF-A0A161RD84-F1
#
_entry.id   AF-A0A161RD84-F1
#
_cell.length_a   1.000
_cell.length_b   1.000
_cell.length_c   1.000
_cell.angle_alpha   90.00
_cell.angle_beta   90.00
_cell.angle_gamma   90.00
#
_symmetry.space_group_name_H-M   'P 1'
#
loop_
_entity.id
_entity.type
_entity.pdbx_description
1 polymer ?
#
loop_
_entity_poly.entity_id
_entity_poly.type
_entity_poly.pdbx_seq_one_letter_code
_entity_poly.pdbx_strand_id
1 'polypeptide(L)'
;MTDTPTPPEGWYPDPAGSGGLRRWNGTGWTDEVRPSAAEAPVAAPAEPAAPAEPAIPPAAAPAEPAAPAEPAIPPAVAPAEPAAPPVPPVAPGSDAPTHAGAAAAPSGGTPSYGAASGFPAYPGSGAPAYPGSPADAAPSSGRADIPTNTVWIWLVVVLPLVALIPLFLFDWATYLQESMYASIYPQQAPYAASASLAVSAGGSAFSFVIAGLTVLFSYLDWRQLRARGIQKPFHWAWSFFVLVVSSGAVYIIGRGVILRRQTGKGLGPVWGWIAVTLVTIIAVVIWAVTLFSSLAPLIEQLSYSTGY
;
A
#
# COMPACT_ATOMS: atom_id res chain seq x y z
N MET A 1 -24.90 11.58 -25.94
CA MET A 1 -25.40 10.70 -24.89
C MET A 1 -24.76 9.35 -25.12
N THR A 2 -23.90 8.90 -24.21
CA THR A 2 -23.12 7.66 -24.36
C THR A 2 -23.89 6.52 -23.69
N ASP A 3 -24.63 5.73 -24.47
CA ASP A 3 -25.27 4.51 -23.96
C ASP A 3 -24.20 3.44 -23.74
N THR A 4 -23.95 3.14 -22.47
CA THR A 4 -23.07 2.02 -22.09
C THR A 4 -23.84 0.72 -22.34
N PRO A 5 -23.34 -0.23 -23.16
CA PRO A 5 -24.04 -1.48 -23.37
C PRO A 5 -24.15 -2.24 -22.05
N THR A 6 -25.38 -2.55 -21.65
CA THR A 6 -25.67 -3.33 -20.47
C THR A 6 -25.09 -4.75 -20.66
N PRO A 7 -24.32 -5.28 -19.71
CA PRO A 7 -23.72 -6.61 -19.86
C PRO A 7 -24.81 -7.68 -20.04
N PRO A 8 -24.57 -8.73 -20.86
CA PRO A 8 -25.52 -9.84 -21.03
C PRO A 8 -25.74 -10.58 -19.71
N GLU A 9 -26.88 -11.24 -19.55
CA GLU A 9 -27.15 -12.08 -18.37
C GLU A 9 -26.03 -13.11 -18.18
N GLY A 10 -25.50 -13.18 -16.97
CA GLY A 10 -24.35 -14.04 -16.70
C GLY A 10 -23.74 -13.83 -15.32
N TRP A 11 -22.67 -14.56 -15.08
CA TRP A 11 -21.91 -14.46 -13.84
C TRP A 11 -20.72 -13.53 -14.02
N TYR A 12 -20.66 -12.48 -13.22
CA TYR A 12 -19.60 -11.47 -13.26
C TYR A 12 -18.94 -11.30 -11.90
N PRO A 13 -17.70 -10.79 -11.82
CA PRO A 13 -17.06 -10.49 -10.55
C PRO A 13 -17.93 -9.60 -9.66
N ASP A 14 -18.13 -9.98 -8.40
CA ASP A 14 -19.01 -9.24 -7.50
C ASP A 14 -18.46 -7.82 -7.21
N PRO A 15 -19.14 -6.74 -7.65
CA PRO A 15 -18.69 -5.37 -7.38
C PRO A 15 -18.74 -5.01 -5.89
N ALA A 16 -19.49 -5.76 -5.06
CA ALA A 16 -19.52 -5.57 -3.61
C ALA A 16 -18.28 -6.13 -2.88
N GLY A 17 -17.36 -6.80 -3.60
CA GLY A 17 -16.05 -7.20 -3.06
C GLY A 17 -16.05 -8.48 -2.24
N SER A 18 -17.02 -9.38 -2.44
CA SER A 18 -17.11 -10.67 -1.74
C SER A 18 -16.08 -11.72 -2.20
N GLY A 19 -15.33 -11.46 -3.28
CA GLY A 19 -14.36 -12.40 -3.87
C GLY A 19 -14.99 -13.50 -4.75
N GLY A 20 -16.32 -13.51 -4.89
CA GLY A 20 -17.06 -14.44 -5.74
C GLY A 20 -17.57 -13.85 -7.06
N LEU A 21 -18.33 -14.66 -7.79
CA LEU A 21 -19.13 -14.19 -8.93
C LEU A 21 -20.57 -13.92 -8.45
N ARG A 22 -21.14 -12.79 -8.86
CA ARG A 22 -22.55 -12.45 -8.67
C ARG A 22 -23.29 -12.53 -10.00
N ARG A 23 -24.53 -13.00 -9.98
CA ARG A 23 -25.33 -13.10 -11.22
C ARG A 23 -25.93 -11.74 -11.58
N TRP A 24 -25.77 -11.37 -12.84
CA TRP A 24 -26.42 -10.23 -13.49
C TRP A 24 -27.59 -10.75 -14.33
N ASN A 25 -28.80 -10.25 -14.13
CA ASN A 25 -30.01 -10.73 -14.82
C ASN A 25 -30.39 -9.91 -16.07
N GLY A 26 -29.47 -9.07 -16.57
CA GLY A 26 -29.72 -8.17 -17.70
C GLY A 26 -30.24 -6.78 -17.31
N THR A 27 -30.79 -6.61 -16.10
CA THR A 27 -31.31 -5.31 -15.61
C THR A 27 -30.73 -4.88 -14.25
N GLY A 28 -30.23 -5.84 -13.47
CA GLY A 28 -29.68 -5.62 -12.14
C GLY A 28 -28.86 -6.81 -11.64
N TRP A 29 -28.07 -6.55 -10.60
CA TRP A 29 -27.39 -7.60 -9.85
C TRP A 29 -28.40 -8.34 -8.96
N THR A 30 -28.34 -9.67 -8.95
CA THR A 30 -29.18 -10.50 -8.06
C THR A 30 -28.45 -10.81 -6.74
N ASP A 31 -29.16 -11.44 -5.81
CA ASP A 31 -28.59 -11.94 -4.55
C ASP A 31 -27.90 -13.30 -4.69
N GLU A 32 -27.89 -13.89 -5.89
CA GLU A 32 -27.19 -15.14 -6.17
C GLU A 32 -25.69 -14.88 -6.29
N VAL A 33 -24.91 -15.47 -5.38
CA VAL A 33 -23.44 -15.39 -5.35
C VAL A 33 -22.88 -16.80 -5.36
N ARG A 34 -21.83 -17.05 -6.15
CA ARG A 34 -21.09 -18.32 -6.17
C ARG A 34 -19.59 -18.09 -5.98
N PRO A 35 -18.88 -19.00 -5.30
CA PRO A 35 -17.42 -18.94 -5.24
C PRO A 35 -16.84 -19.05 -6.66
N SER A 36 -15.79 -18.27 -6.94
CA SER A 36 -15.10 -18.34 -8.23
C SER A 36 -14.35 -19.67 -8.31
N ALA A 37 -14.60 -20.46 -9.37
CA ALA A 37 -13.87 -21.70 -9.63
C ALA A 37 -12.37 -21.50 -9.89
N ALA A 38 -11.91 -20.24 -10.04
CA ALA A 38 -10.50 -19.89 -10.09
C ALA A 38 -9.77 -20.05 -8.74
N GLU A 39 -10.49 -20.38 -7.66
CA GLU A 39 -9.93 -20.68 -6.34
C GLU A 39 -10.37 -22.08 -5.85
N ALA A 40 -10.64 -23.01 -6.78
CA ALA A 40 -10.45 -24.41 -6.48
C ALA A 40 -8.92 -24.66 -6.38
N PRO A 41 -8.40 -25.32 -5.33
CA PRO A 41 -7.02 -25.73 -5.33
C PRO A 41 -6.84 -26.62 -6.56
N VAL A 42 -5.99 -26.21 -7.50
CA VAL A 42 -5.47 -27.10 -8.53
C VAL A 42 -4.87 -28.26 -7.75
N ALA A 43 -5.56 -29.41 -7.77
CA ALA A 43 -5.01 -30.65 -7.27
C ALA A 43 -3.64 -30.81 -7.96
N ALA A 44 -2.59 -30.90 -7.16
CA ALA A 44 -1.25 -31.19 -7.65
C ALA A 44 -1.34 -32.38 -8.62
N PRO A 45 -0.71 -32.33 -9.80
CA PRO A 45 -0.57 -33.50 -10.64
C PRO A 45 0.01 -34.63 -9.79
N ALA A 46 -0.69 -35.76 -9.75
CA ALA A 46 -0.22 -36.95 -9.05
C ALA A 46 1.20 -37.28 -9.54
N GLU A 47 2.15 -37.20 -8.63
CA GLU A 47 3.54 -37.57 -8.83
C GLU A 47 3.58 -39.06 -9.26
N PRO A 48 4.16 -39.38 -10.43
CA PRO A 48 4.33 -40.77 -10.84
C PRO A 48 5.24 -41.47 -9.81
N ALA A 49 4.74 -42.55 -9.22
CA ALA A 49 5.49 -43.37 -8.27
C ALA A 49 6.85 -43.75 -8.87
N ALA A 50 7.92 -43.32 -8.20
CA ALA A 50 9.30 -43.65 -8.53
C ALA A 50 9.51 -45.18 -8.52
N PRO A 51 10.14 -45.78 -9.55
CA PRO A 51 10.58 -47.16 -9.50
C PRO A 51 11.65 -47.35 -8.41
N ALA A 52 11.54 -48.44 -7.66
CA ALA A 52 12.45 -48.81 -6.60
C ALA A 52 13.93 -48.85 -7.07
N GLU A 53 14.78 -48.17 -6.32
CA GLU A 53 16.23 -48.07 -6.50
C GLU A 53 16.91 -49.41 -6.14
N PRO A 54 17.73 -50.01 -7.02
CA PRO A 54 18.55 -51.16 -6.67
C PRO A 54 19.76 -50.74 -5.82
N ALA A 55 19.92 -51.39 -4.66
CA ALA A 55 21.05 -51.19 -3.75
C ALA A 55 22.41 -51.54 -4.40
N ILE A 56 23.39 -50.65 -4.25
CA ILE A 56 24.80 -50.87 -4.59
C ILE A 56 25.67 -50.64 -3.33
N PRO A 57 26.59 -51.57 -2.98
CA PRO A 57 27.32 -51.61 -1.70
C PRO A 57 28.44 -50.56 -1.57
N PRO A 58 28.98 -50.31 -0.35
CA PRO A 58 29.84 -49.15 -0.08
C PRO A 58 31.29 -49.43 -0.46
N ALA A 59 31.94 -48.49 -1.16
CA ALA A 59 33.39 -48.47 -1.30
C ALA A 59 33.95 -47.06 -1.53
N ALA A 60 34.89 -46.72 -0.64
CA ALA A 60 36.03 -45.81 -0.79
C ALA A 60 35.79 -44.30 -1.01
N ALA A 61 36.20 -43.52 0.00
CA ALA A 61 36.50 -42.10 -0.11
C ALA A 61 37.75 -41.86 -0.97
N PRO A 62 37.80 -40.73 -1.69
CA PRO A 62 39.05 -39.97 -1.76
C PRO A 62 38.88 -38.44 -1.67
N ALA A 63 39.77 -37.86 -0.86
CA ALA A 63 40.52 -36.62 -1.00
C ALA A 63 39.84 -35.30 -1.43
N GLU A 64 39.95 -34.34 -0.51
CA GLU A 64 39.78 -32.89 -0.65
C GLU A 64 40.77 -32.26 -1.65
N PRO A 65 40.34 -31.27 -2.45
CA PRO A 65 41.25 -30.19 -2.82
C PRO A 65 40.62 -28.78 -2.77
N ALA A 66 41.35 -27.91 -2.05
CA ALA A 66 41.75 -26.53 -2.35
C ALA A 66 40.75 -25.47 -2.90
N ALA A 67 40.81 -24.31 -2.24
CA ALA A 67 40.05 -23.07 -2.46
C ALA A 67 40.15 -22.46 -3.87
N PRO A 68 39.11 -21.78 -4.38
CA PRO A 68 39.18 -20.98 -5.60
C PRO A 68 39.69 -19.56 -5.34
N ALA A 69 40.53 -19.11 -6.27
CA ALA A 69 41.12 -17.78 -6.38
C ALA A 69 40.12 -16.70 -6.85
N GLU A 70 40.47 -15.46 -6.51
CA GLU A 70 39.84 -14.17 -6.80
C GLU A 70 39.75 -13.84 -8.31
N PRO A 71 38.63 -13.32 -8.83
CA PRO A 71 38.54 -12.88 -10.23
C PRO A 71 38.89 -11.39 -10.41
N ALA A 72 39.77 -11.13 -11.37
CA ALA A 72 40.22 -9.81 -11.81
C ALA A 72 39.14 -8.96 -12.53
N ILE A 73 39.27 -7.65 -12.37
CA ILE A 73 38.42 -6.58 -12.92
C ILE A 73 38.75 -6.32 -14.40
N PRO A 74 37.75 -6.29 -15.33
CA PRO A 74 37.93 -5.75 -16.68
C PRO A 74 37.63 -4.23 -16.76
N PRO A 75 38.25 -3.48 -17.71
CA PRO A 75 38.24 -2.02 -17.72
C PRO A 75 36.97 -1.39 -18.32
N ALA A 76 36.78 -0.12 -17.96
CA ALA A 76 35.65 0.75 -18.26
C ALA A 76 35.50 1.13 -19.75
N VAL A 77 34.25 1.20 -20.21
CA VAL A 77 33.83 1.80 -21.48
C VAL A 77 32.84 2.95 -21.18
N ALA A 78 33.07 4.10 -21.82
CA ALA A 78 32.34 5.35 -21.68
C ALA A 78 30.90 5.28 -22.28
N PRO A 79 29.99 6.22 -21.94
CA PRO A 79 28.54 6.05 -22.14
C PRO A 79 28.04 6.50 -23.53
N ALA A 80 27.05 5.77 -24.06
CA ALA A 80 26.28 6.13 -25.26
C ALA A 80 24.86 6.61 -24.89
N GLU A 81 24.36 7.58 -25.66
CA GLU A 81 23.05 8.26 -25.55
C GLU A 81 21.81 7.33 -25.52
N PRO A 82 20.67 7.77 -24.93
CA PRO A 82 19.43 7.00 -24.90
C PRO A 82 18.58 7.19 -26.17
N ALA A 83 18.26 6.10 -26.85
CA ALA A 83 17.25 6.03 -27.91
C ALA A 83 15.83 5.75 -27.35
N ALA A 84 14.82 6.38 -27.95
CA ALA A 84 13.40 6.33 -27.58
C ALA A 84 12.71 4.96 -27.88
N PRO A 85 11.58 4.63 -27.21
CA PRO A 85 10.89 3.35 -27.40
C PRO A 85 9.92 3.34 -28.62
N PRO A 86 9.69 2.17 -29.27
CA PRO A 86 8.80 2.05 -30.43
C PRO A 86 7.31 1.84 -30.07
N VAL A 87 6.43 2.31 -30.97
CA VAL A 87 4.95 2.22 -30.93
C VAL A 87 4.46 0.96 -31.67
N PRO A 88 3.42 0.24 -31.21
CA PRO A 88 2.85 -0.90 -31.93
C PRO A 88 1.78 -0.49 -32.99
N PRO A 89 1.58 -1.30 -34.07
CA PRO A 89 0.71 -0.95 -35.19
C PRO A 89 -0.77 -1.33 -35.00
N VAL A 90 -1.65 -0.54 -35.64
CA VAL A 90 -3.10 -0.69 -35.77
C VAL A 90 -3.44 -1.59 -36.97
N ALA A 91 -4.45 -2.44 -36.84
CA ALA A 91 -5.07 -3.16 -37.97
C ALA A 91 -6.57 -2.81 -38.12
N PRO A 92 -7.13 -2.76 -39.35
CA PRO A 92 -8.47 -2.23 -39.63
C PRO A 92 -9.54 -3.34 -39.74
N GLY A 93 -10.81 -2.92 -39.60
CA GLY A 93 -11.99 -3.77 -39.59
C GLY A 93 -12.62 -4.07 -40.95
N SER A 94 -13.75 -4.76 -40.88
CA SER A 94 -14.71 -5.02 -41.97
C SER A 94 -16.05 -5.38 -41.28
N ASP A 95 -17.04 -4.50 -41.35
CA ASP A 95 -18.12 -4.48 -42.36
C ASP A 95 -19.20 -5.55 -42.10
N ALA A 96 -20.41 -5.12 -41.73
CA ALA A 96 -21.55 -5.13 -42.66
C ALA A 96 -22.90 -4.88 -41.93
N PRO A 97 -23.83 -4.14 -42.54
CA PRO A 97 -25.17 -3.83 -42.02
C PRO A 97 -26.24 -4.78 -42.58
N THR A 98 -27.47 -4.75 -42.02
CA THR A 98 -28.72 -4.41 -42.74
C THR A 98 -29.99 -4.64 -41.89
N HIS A 99 -30.85 -3.61 -41.86
CA HIS A 99 -32.33 -3.54 -41.96
C HIS A 99 -33.19 -4.76 -41.52
N ALA A 100 -34.40 -4.64 -40.97
CA ALA A 100 -35.36 -3.59 -40.66
C ALA A 100 -36.55 -4.26 -39.92
N GLY A 101 -37.45 -3.48 -39.30
CA GLY A 101 -38.83 -3.96 -39.07
C GLY A 101 -39.45 -3.62 -37.72
N ALA A 102 -40.13 -2.47 -37.68
CA ALA A 102 -41.24 -2.11 -36.79
C ALA A 102 -42.27 -3.25 -36.62
N ALA A 103 -43.19 -3.32 -35.67
CA ALA A 103 -43.59 -2.62 -34.45
C ALA A 103 -44.75 -3.46 -33.86
N ALA A 104 -45.09 -3.25 -32.58
CA ALA A 104 -46.45 -3.23 -32.01
C ALA A 104 -46.52 -3.86 -30.60
N ALA A 105 -46.96 -3.03 -29.67
CA ALA A 105 -47.60 -3.38 -28.40
C ALA A 105 -48.98 -4.08 -28.67
N PRO A 106 -49.75 -4.61 -27.69
CA PRO A 106 -49.75 -4.16 -26.31
C PRO A 106 -50.11 -5.16 -25.18
N SER A 107 -49.81 -4.71 -23.96
CA SER A 107 -50.55 -4.83 -22.69
C SER A 107 -51.42 -6.05 -22.37
N GLY A 108 -51.23 -6.56 -21.15
CA GLY A 108 -52.36 -6.88 -20.26
C GLY A 108 -52.17 -8.14 -19.41
N GLY A 109 -52.29 -7.99 -18.09
CA GLY A 109 -52.78 -9.05 -17.22
C GLY A 109 -51.82 -9.54 -16.14
N THR A 110 -51.80 -8.88 -14.99
CA THR A 110 -51.64 -9.56 -13.70
C THR A 110 -52.94 -10.31 -13.39
N PRO A 111 -52.89 -11.55 -12.86
CA PRO A 111 -53.35 -11.66 -11.48
C PRO A 111 -52.59 -12.66 -10.58
N SER A 112 -52.40 -12.18 -9.36
CA SER A 112 -52.41 -12.78 -8.02
C SER A 112 -52.64 -14.28 -7.81
N TYR A 113 -51.91 -14.77 -6.81
CA TYR A 113 -51.91 -16.06 -6.09
C TYR A 113 -53.27 -16.71 -5.82
N GLY A 114 -53.29 -18.04 -5.94
CA GLY A 114 -54.27 -18.94 -5.35
C GLY A 114 -53.62 -20.29 -4.99
N ALA A 115 -53.82 -20.72 -3.74
CA ALA A 115 -53.31 -21.98 -3.20
C ALA A 115 -54.23 -23.19 -3.54
N ALA A 116 -53.63 -24.37 -3.43
CA ALA A 116 -54.20 -25.71 -3.15
C ALA A 116 -54.38 -26.73 -4.30
N SER A 117 -53.63 -27.83 -4.10
CA SER A 117 -53.94 -29.26 -4.29
C SER A 117 -54.30 -29.82 -5.68
N GLY A 118 -53.45 -30.74 -6.16
CA GLY A 118 -53.79 -31.75 -7.17
C GLY A 118 -52.57 -32.46 -7.75
N PHE A 119 -52.15 -33.58 -7.16
CA PHE A 119 -51.15 -34.48 -7.76
C PHE A 119 -51.72 -35.17 -9.01
N PRO A 120 -50.87 -35.49 -10.00
CA PRO A 120 -50.64 -36.92 -10.27
C PRO A 120 -49.16 -37.29 -10.09
N ALA A 121 -48.94 -38.37 -9.33
CA ALA A 121 -47.65 -39.01 -9.18
C ALA A 121 -47.22 -39.70 -10.49
N TYR A 122 -46.04 -39.35 -10.99
CA TYR A 122 -45.35 -40.13 -12.03
C TYR A 122 -44.42 -41.16 -11.36
N PRO A 123 -44.46 -42.44 -11.77
CA PRO A 123 -43.59 -43.45 -11.20
C PRO A 123 -42.18 -43.40 -11.82
N GLY A 124 -41.18 -43.36 -10.94
CA GLY A 124 -39.91 -44.05 -11.14
C GLY A 124 -38.91 -43.47 -12.14
N SER A 125 -38.06 -42.55 -11.68
CA SER A 125 -36.66 -42.55 -12.06
C SER A 125 -35.81 -42.18 -10.84
N GLY A 126 -35.00 -43.14 -10.38
CA GLY A 126 -34.09 -42.92 -9.26
C GLY A 126 -33.04 -41.88 -9.64
N ALA A 127 -33.14 -40.69 -9.05
CA ALA A 127 -32.06 -39.72 -9.12
C ALA A 127 -30.87 -40.24 -8.28
N PRO A 128 -29.65 -40.34 -8.84
CA PRO A 128 -28.50 -40.75 -8.07
C PRO A 128 -28.25 -39.73 -6.95
N ALA A 129 -28.21 -40.23 -5.72
CA ALA A 129 -27.78 -39.46 -4.56
C ALA A 129 -26.31 -39.07 -4.75
N TYR A 130 -26.05 -37.79 -5.03
CA TYR A 130 -24.71 -37.24 -4.99
C TYR A 130 -24.22 -37.32 -3.52
N PRO A 131 -23.02 -37.87 -3.23
CA PRO A 131 -22.44 -37.75 -1.91
C PRO A 131 -22.33 -36.24 -1.59
N GLY A 132 -22.90 -35.84 -0.46
CA GLY A 132 -22.95 -34.44 -0.05
C GLY A 132 -21.56 -33.84 -0.10
N SER A 133 -21.43 -32.72 -0.83
CA SER A 133 -20.26 -31.86 -0.73
C SER A 133 -19.97 -31.61 0.75
N PRO A 134 -18.71 -31.74 1.21
CA PRO A 134 -18.39 -31.36 2.59
C PRO A 134 -18.90 -29.94 2.78
N ALA A 135 -19.69 -29.74 3.85
CA ALA A 135 -20.21 -28.44 4.20
C ALA A 135 -19.05 -27.44 4.14
N ASP A 136 -19.17 -26.45 3.25
CA ASP A 136 -18.22 -25.36 3.15
C ASP A 136 -17.97 -24.85 4.56
N ALA A 137 -16.75 -25.04 5.06
CA ALA A 137 -16.34 -24.50 6.33
C ALA A 137 -16.63 -23.01 6.26
N ALA A 138 -17.54 -22.53 7.12
CA ALA A 138 -17.88 -21.12 7.21
C ALA A 138 -16.58 -20.30 7.18
N PRO A 139 -16.48 -19.23 6.37
CA PRO A 139 -15.25 -18.46 6.23
C PRO A 139 -14.77 -18.10 7.63
N SER A 140 -13.58 -18.57 7.98
CA SER A 140 -13.00 -18.36 9.31
C SER A 140 -13.13 -16.89 9.65
N SER A 141 -13.96 -16.58 10.65
CA SER A 141 -14.01 -15.25 11.25
C SER A 141 -12.55 -14.84 11.52
N GLY A 142 -12.15 -13.69 10.96
CA GLY A 142 -10.76 -13.25 10.94
C GLY A 142 -10.08 -13.44 12.29
N ARG A 143 -8.81 -13.88 12.28
CA ARG A 143 -7.99 -14.28 13.45
C ARG A 143 -7.82 -13.11 14.43
N ALA A 144 -8.87 -12.81 15.17
CA ALA A 144 -9.05 -11.61 16.00
C ALA A 144 -8.24 -11.66 17.31
N ASP A 145 -7.61 -12.81 17.56
CA ASP A 145 -6.68 -13.13 18.64
C ASP A 145 -5.25 -12.62 18.37
N ILE A 146 -4.88 -12.30 17.13
CA ILE A 146 -3.51 -11.83 16.83
C ILE A 146 -3.30 -10.42 17.40
N PRO A 147 -2.24 -10.19 18.20
CA PRO A 147 -1.89 -8.86 18.68
C PRO A 147 -1.41 -7.98 17.50
N THR A 148 -2.17 -6.93 17.18
CA THR A 148 -1.90 -6.02 16.05
C THR A 148 -0.99 -4.84 16.40
N ASN A 149 -0.84 -4.52 17.68
CA ASN A 149 0.04 -3.44 18.15
C ASN A 149 1.47 -3.94 18.32
N THR A 150 2.43 -3.23 17.76
CA THR A 150 3.88 -3.47 17.91
C THR A 150 4.51 -2.26 18.58
N VAL A 151 5.68 -2.42 19.19
CA VAL A 151 6.43 -1.27 19.71
C VAL A 151 6.96 -0.42 18.55
N TRP A 152 7.37 -1.07 17.46
CA TRP A 152 7.95 -0.43 16.27
C TRP A 152 7.03 0.58 15.59
N ILE A 153 5.73 0.27 15.48
CA ILE A 153 4.81 1.27 14.94
C ILE A 153 4.71 2.50 15.84
N TRP A 154 4.67 2.31 17.16
CA TRP A 154 4.57 3.44 18.08
C TRP A 154 5.82 4.31 18.02
N LEU A 155 7.00 3.72 17.75
CA LEU A 155 8.22 4.49 17.44
C LEU A 155 8.07 5.33 16.16
N VAL A 156 7.47 4.80 15.10
CA VAL A 156 7.14 5.59 13.89
C VAL A 156 6.14 6.71 14.19
N VAL A 157 5.14 6.43 15.03
CA VAL A 157 4.09 7.39 15.42
C VAL A 157 4.67 8.58 16.19
N VAL A 158 5.64 8.35 17.09
CA VAL A 158 6.25 9.42 17.91
C VAL A 158 7.43 10.11 17.23
N LEU A 159 7.97 9.55 16.15
CA LEU A 159 9.13 10.09 15.44
C LEU A 159 9.01 11.57 15.02
N PRO A 160 7.83 12.09 14.61
CA PRO A 160 7.65 13.51 14.34
C PRO A 160 7.97 14.42 15.54
N LEU A 161 7.79 13.95 16.78
CA LEU A 161 8.16 14.70 17.98
C LEU A 161 9.69 14.75 18.16
N VAL A 162 10.38 13.66 17.83
CA VAL A 162 11.84 13.61 17.82
C VAL A 162 12.39 14.57 16.77
N ALA A 163 11.70 14.72 15.65
CA ALA A 163 12.06 15.69 14.61
C ALA A 163 12.01 17.15 15.10
N LEU A 164 11.31 17.44 16.20
CA LEU A 164 11.28 18.78 16.81
C LEU A 164 12.49 19.09 17.70
N ILE A 165 13.34 18.11 18.04
CA ILE A 165 14.46 18.33 18.96
C ILE A 165 15.39 19.48 18.51
N PRO A 166 15.84 19.55 17.23
CA PRO A 166 16.67 20.66 16.77
C PRO A 166 15.96 22.02 16.84
N LEU A 167 14.63 22.04 16.78
CA LEU A 167 13.83 23.26 16.85
C LEU A 167 14.01 23.96 18.22
N PHE A 168 14.16 23.18 19.29
CA PHE A 168 14.25 23.67 20.67
C PHE A 168 15.68 23.70 21.22
N LEU A 169 16.60 22.90 20.67
CA LEU A 169 18.00 22.88 21.11
C LEU A 169 18.90 23.87 20.36
N PHE A 170 18.47 24.35 19.19
CA PHE A 170 19.24 25.31 18.39
C PHE A 170 18.78 26.75 18.66
N ASP A 171 19.72 27.68 18.79
CA ASP A 171 19.44 29.10 19.00
C ASP A 171 19.11 29.79 17.68
N TRP A 172 17.87 29.63 17.25
CA TRP A 172 17.35 30.20 16.00
C TRP A 172 17.31 31.73 16.00
N ALA A 173 17.11 32.37 17.16
CA ALA A 173 17.03 33.82 17.25
C ALA A 173 18.38 34.44 16.92
N THR A 174 19.46 33.96 17.56
CA THR A 174 20.83 34.42 17.30
C THR A 174 21.26 34.10 15.87
N TYR A 175 21.01 32.88 15.39
CA TYR A 175 21.36 32.49 14.02
C TYR A 175 20.69 33.38 12.95
N LEU A 176 19.39 33.67 13.09
CA LEU A 176 18.68 34.52 12.14
C LEU A 176 19.12 35.98 12.24
N GLN A 177 19.36 36.48 13.45
CA GLN A 177 19.92 37.81 13.67
C GLN A 177 21.28 37.98 12.96
N GLU A 178 22.23 37.07 13.20
CA GLU A 178 23.54 37.12 12.54
C GLU A 178 23.45 36.96 11.02
N SER A 179 22.55 36.11 10.54
CA SER A 179 22.30 35.94 9.10
C SER A 179 21.77 37.24 8.46
N MET A 180 20.85 37.94 9.13
CA MET A 180 20.32 39.23 8.68
C MET A 180 21.41 40.31 8.72
N TYR A 181 22.20 40.40 9.79
CA TYR A 181 23.32 41.34 9.88
C TYR A 181 24.36 41.10 8.77
N ALA A 182 24.76 39.85 8.52
CA ALA A 182 25.73 39.52 7.48
C ALA A 182 25.22 39.83 6.06
N SER A 183 23.91 39.81 5.85
CA SER A 183 23.30 40.22 4.57
C SER A 183 23.44 41.72 4.28
N ILE A 184 23.50 42.53 5.34
CA ILE A 184 23.63 44.00 5.27
C ILE A 184 25.09 44.44 5.32
N TYR A 185 25.95 43.69 6.02
CA TYR A 185 27.37 43.96 6.17
C TYR A 185 28.23 42.83 5.55
N PRO A 186 28.51 42.90 4.24
CA PRO A 186 29.16 41.81 3.50
C PRO A 186 30.57 41.46 3.98
N GLN A 187 31.25 42.32 4.75
CA GLN A 187 32.56 42.00 5.32
C GLN A 187 32.50 40.81 6.31
N GLN A 188 31.33 40.53 6.89
CA GLN A 188 31.11 39.40 7.79
C GLN A 188 30.53 38.16 7.08
N ALA A 189 30.24 38.26 5.78
CA ALA A 189 29.62 37.20 4.97
C ALA A 189 30.34 35.84 5.00
N PRO A 190 31.69 35.73 5.11
CA PRO A 190 32.35 34.42 5.14
C PRO A 190 31.96 33.58 6.36
N TYR A 191 31.82 34.19 7.54
CA TYR A 191 31.43 33.49 8.78
C TYR A 191 29.97 33.05 8.71
N ALA A 192 29.07 33.95 8.29
CA ALA A 192 27.65 33.64 8.14
C ALA A 192 27.38 32.55 7.09
N ALA A 193 28.09 32.56 5.96
CA ALA A 193 28.00 31.52 4.95
C ALA A 193 28.40 30.14 5.51
N SER A 194 29.49 30.08 6.28
CA SER A 194 29.94 28.84 6.92
C SER A 194 28.95 28.32 7.97
N ALA A 195 28.37 29.20 8.78
CA ALA A 195 27.35 28.86 9.77
C ALA A 195 26.07 28.36 9.08
N SER A 196 25.61 29.04 8.01
CA SER A 196 24.43 28.61 7.26
C SER A 196 24.60 27.25 6.61
N LEU A 197 25.82 26.95 6.12
CA LEU A 197 26.14 25.66 5.54
C LEU A 197 26.15 24.58 6.62
N ALA A 198 26.74 24.85 7.79
CA ALA A 198 26.74 23.92 8.91
C ALA A 198 25.32 23.61 9.42
N VAL A 199 24.46 24.62 9.57
CA VAL A 199 23.06 24.46 9.99
C VAL A 199 22.27 23.68 8.93
N SER A 200 22.42 24.04 7.66
CA SER A 200 21.72 23.35 6.56
C SER A 200 22.18 21.90 6.43
N ALA A 201 23.48 21.64 6.50
CA ALA A 201 24.05 20.30 6.44
C ALA A 201 23.63 19.45 7.65
N GLY A 202 23.68 20.02 8.86
CA GLY A 202 23.26 19.36 10.10
C GLY A 202 21.76 19.02 10.09
N GLY A 203 20.92 19.98 9.69
CA GLY A 203 19.48 19.76 9.52
C GLY A 203 19.16 18.69 8.46
N SER A 204 19.86 18.72 7.32
CA SER A 204 19.70 17.70 6.27
C SER A 204 20.11 16.32 6.78
N ALA A 205 21.27 16.20 7.42
CA ALA A 205 21.76 14.94 7.98
C ALA A 205 20.79 14.38 9.03
N PHE A 206 20.28 15.22 9.93
CA PHE A 206 19.30 14.82 10.93
C PHE A 206 17.98 14.37 10.28
N SER A 207 17.52 15.08 9.24
CA SER A 207 16.33 14.67 8.47
C SER A 207 16.50 13.28 7.83
N PHE A 208 17.67 12.99 7.25
CA PHE A 208 17.98 11.65 6.72
C PHE A 208 18.00 10.58 7.82
N VAL A 209 18.48 10.89 9.03
CA VAL A 209 18.41 9.98 10.17
C VAL A 209 16.95 9.68 10.54
N ILE A 210 16.10 10.70 10.64
CA ILE A 210 14.67 10.52 10.93
C ILE A 210 13.97 9.70 9.82
N ALA A 211 14.27 9.95 8.55
CA ALA A 211 13.76 9.17 7.43
C ALA A 211 14.24 7.71 7.51
N GLY A 212 15.53 7.48 7.77
CA GLY A 212 16.10 6.14 7.94
C GLY A 212 15.47 5.36 9.10
N LEU A 213 15.26 6.01 10.25
CA LEU A 213 14.56 5.44 11.40
C LEU A 213 13.10 5.11 11.09
N THR A 214 12.40 5.97 10.33
CA THR A 214 11.04 5.71 9.87
C THR A 214 10.96 4.41 9.06
N VAL A 215 11.86 4.27 8.09
CA VAL A 215 11.93 3.08 7.22
C VAL A 215 12.34 1.84 8.02
N LEU A 216 13.35 1.95 8.89
CA LEU A 216 13.83 0.86 9.74
C LEU A 216 12.73 0.34 10.67
N PHE A 217 12.03 1.23 11.39
CA PHE A 217 10.96 0.83 12.29
C PHE A 217 9.75 0.27 11.53
N SER A 218 9.43 0.79 10.35
CA SER A 218 8.39 0.22 9.48
C SER A 218 8.74 -1.19 9.00
N TYR A 219 10.02 -1.46 8.71
CA TYR A 219 10.51 -2.80 8.39
C TYR A 219 10.40 -3.75 9.58
N LEU A 220 10.78 -3.30 10.79
CA LEU A 220 10.68 -4.12 12.01
C LEU A 220 9.23 -4.43 12.40
N ASP A 221 8.31 -3.46 12.25
CA ASP A 221 6.87 -3.67 12.42
C ASP A 221 6.36 -4.74 11.45
N TRP A 222 6.67 -4.58 10.16
CA TRP A 222 6.28 -5.53 9.11
C TRP A 222 6.79 -6.94 9.38
N ARG A 223 8.06 -7.08 9.78
CA ARG A 223 8.66 -8.39 10.12
C ARG A 223 7.97 -9.01 11.33
N GLN A 224 7.66 -8.20 12.34
CA GLN A 224 6.97 -8.67 13.55
C GLN A 224 5.52 -9.07 13.26
N LEU A 225 4.80 -8.36 12.39
CA LEU A 225 3.44 -8.75 11.98
C LEU A 225 3.44 -10.08 11.21
N ARG A 226 4.42 -10.30 10.32
CA ARG A 226 4.59 -11.60 9.65
C ARG A 226 4.88 -12.73 10.64
N ALA A 227 5.75 -12.49 11.61
CA ALA A 227 6.06 -13.46 12.66
C ALA A 227 4.84 -13.83 13.52
N ARG A 228 3.85 -12.93 13.63
CA ARG A 228 2.58 -13.14 14.33
C ARG A 228 1.49 -13.81 13.48
N GLY A 229 1.80 -14.18 12.23
CA GLY A 229 0.88 -14.90 11.35
C GLY A 229 -0.07 -14.02 10.54
N ILE A 230 0.16 -12.70 10.47
CA ILE A 230 -0.58 -11.82 9.55
C ILE A 230 -0.21 -12.18 8.11
N GLN A 231 -1.21 -12.54 7.32
CA GLN A 231 -1.02 -12.92 5.92
C GLN A 231 -0.91 -11.66 5.04
N LYS A 232 0.10 -11.59 4.17
CA LYS A 232 0.31 -10.47 3.23
C LYS A 232 0.16 -9.06 3.90
N PRO A 233 0.94 -8.74 4.95
CA PRO A 233 0.88 -7.40 5.55
C PRO A 233 1.35 -6.33 4.56
N PHE A 234 0.91 -5.09 4.79
CA PHE A 234 1.30 -3.95 3.97
C PHE A 234 2.82 -3.81 3.85
N HIS A 235 3.34 -3.66 2.63
CA HIS A 235 4.78 -3.69 2.40
C HIS A 235 5.47 -2.48 3.04
N TRP A 236 6.54 -2.70 3.80
CA TRP A 236 7.29 -1.64 4.47
C TRP A 236 7.90 -0.61 3.50
N ALA A 237 8.08 -0.94 2.22
CA ALA A 237 8.68 -0.07 1.21
C ALA A 237 7.83 1.19 0.97
N TRP A 238 6.52 1.13 1.24
CA TRP A 238 5.66 2.31 1.20
C TRP A 238 6.02 3.37 2.26
N SER A 239 6.88 3.07 3.23
CA SER A 239 7.44 4.08 4.15
C SER A 239 8.46 5.02 3.47
N PHE A 240 9.02 4.68 2.30
CA PHE A 240 9.92 5.57 1.55
C PHE A 240 9.25 6.87 1.08
N PHE A 241 7.92 6.96 1.12
CA PHE A 241 7.20 8.23 0.93
C PHE A 241 7.60 9.30 1.96
N VAL A 242 8.24 8.91 3.07
CA VAL A 242 8.89 9.87 3.98
C VAL A 242 9.92 10.75 3.26
N LEU A 243 10.59 10.28 2.21
CA LEU A 243 11.56 11.07 1.45
C LEU A 243 10.90 12.09 0.51
N VAL A 244 9.63 11.89 0.16
CA VAL A 244 8.90 12.74 -0.81
C VAL A 244 7.95 13.69 -0.10
N VAL A 245 7.22 13.19 0.90
CA VAL A 245 6.14 13.92 1.60
C VAL A 245 6.52 14.20 3.07
N SER A 246 7.74 13.84 3.51
CA SER A 246 8.20 14.02 4.90
C SER A 246 7.28 13.38 5.94
N SER A 247 6.56 12.31 5.55
CA SER A 247 5.53 11.69 6.37
C SER A 247 5.50 10.17 6.26
N GLY A 248 5.42 9.49 7.41
CA GLY A 248 5.19 8.05 7.51
C GLY A 248 3.73 7.62 7.34
N ALA A 249 2.82 8.56 7.03
CA ALA A 249 1.37 8.35 6.98
C ALA A 249 0.96 7.18 6.08
N VAL A 250 1.58 7.04 4.91
CA VAL A 250 1.24 6.01 3.91
C VAL A 250 1.35 4.62 4.53
N TYR A 251 2.44 4.35 5.26
CA TYR A 251 2.64 3.07 5.94
C TYR A 251 1.66 2.87 7.09
N ILE A 252 1.51 3.88 7.96
CA ILE A 252 0.64 3.82 9.15
C ILE A 252 -0.82 3.55 8.75
N ILE A 253 -1.31 4.24 7.73
CA ILE A 253 -2.68 4.10 7.20
C ILE A 253 -2.83 2.76 6.46
N GLY A 254 -1.90 2.44 5.54
CA GLY A 254 -1.96 1.23 4.72
C GLY A 254 -2.00 -0.04 5.57
N ARG A 255 -1.14 -0.14 6.59
CA ARG A 255 -1.15 -1.28 7.53
C ARG A 255 -2.43 -1.31 8.37
N GLY A 256 -2.94 -0.15 8.80
CA GLY A 256 -4.16 -0.07 9.60
C GLY A 256 -5.39 -0.61 8.86
N VAL A 257 -5.50 -0.28 7.56
CA VAL A 257 -6.58 -0.78 6.69
C VAL A 257 -6.48 -2.29 6.50
N ILE A 258 -5.29 -2.82 6.22
CA ILE A 258 -5.07 -4.27 6.02
C ILE A 258 -5.35 -5.05 7.31
N LEU A 259 -4.83 -4.58 8.45
CA LEU A 259 -5.07 -5.23 9.74
C LEU A 259 -6.54 -5.19 10.13
N ARG A 260 -7.24 -4.08 9.88
CA ARG A 260 -8.69 -3.98 10.13
C ARG A 260 -9.48 -4.98 9.29
N ARG A 261 -9.11 -5.16 8.01
CA ARG A 261 -9.76 -6.15 7.13
C ARG A 261 -9.53 -7.59 7.58
N GLN A 262 -8.34 -7.92 8.10
CA GLN A 262 -7.99 -9.30 8.45
C GLN A 262 -8.35 -9.70 9.90
N THR A 263 -8.30 -8.75 10.84
CA THR A 263 -8.43 -9.03 12.29
C THR A 263 -9.58 -8.26 12.95
N GLY A 264 -10.23 -7.35 12.23
CA GLY A 264 -11.21 -6.41 12.78
C GLY A 264 -10.61 -5.29 13.64
N LYS A 265 -9.30 -5.34 13.94
CA LYS A 265 -8.57 -4.42 14.83
C LYS A 265 -7.35 -3.81 14.13
N GLY A 266 -6.66 -2.87 14.77
CA GLY A 266 -5.38 -2.33 14.28
C GLY A 266 -5.38 -0.85 13.87
N LEU A 267 -6.50 -0.12 14.05
CA LEU A 267 -6.55 1.33 13.83
C LEU A 267 -5.95 2.17 14.95
N GLY A 268 -5.60 1.58 16.10
CA GLY A 268 -5.07 2.30 17.26
C GLY A 268 -3.91 3.25 16.92
N PRO A 269 -2.86 2.77 16.21
CA PRO A 269 -1.74 3.64 15.83
C PRO A 269 -2.08 4.71 14.80
N VAL A 270 -3.15 4.56 14.01
CA VAL A 270 -3.63 5.62 13.10
C VAL A 270 -4.15 6.79 13.93
N TRP A 271 -4.97 6.52 14.94
CA TRP A 271 -5.44 7.55 15.87
C TRP A 271 -4.31 8.18 16.67
N GLY A 272 -3.34 7.36 17.13
CA GLY A 272 -2.13 7.84 17.77
C GLY A 272 -1.33 8.79 16.88
N TRP A 273 -1.15 8.45 15.61
CA TRP A 273 -0.48 9.30 14.63
C TRP A 273 -1.22 10.61 14.38
N ILE A 274 -2.56 10.59 14.28
CA ILE A 274 -3.36 11.82 14.15
C ILE A 274 -3.13 12.72 15.37
N ALA A 275 -3.23 12.18 16.58
CA ALA A 275 -3.01 12.94 17.82
C ALA A 275 -1.59 13.53 17.88
N VAL A 276 -0.56 12.73 17.60
CA VAL A 276 0.83 13.20 17.59
C VAL A 276 1.07 14.25 16.50
N THR A 277 0.48 14.08 15.32
CA THR A 277 0.59 15.05 14.23
C THR A 277 -0.02 16.38 14.63
N LEU A 278 -1.20 16.38 15.27
CA LEU A 278 -1.82 17.59 15.80
C LEU A 278 -0.94 18.27 16.86
N VAL A 279 -0.39 17.50 17.80
CA VAL A 279 0.55 18.04 18.82
C VAL A 279 1.79 18.64 18.16
N THR A 280 2.33 17.98 17.14
CA THR A 280 3.50 18.46 16.40
C THR A 280 3.20 19.78 15.69
N ILE A 281 2.05 19.88 15.01
CA ILE A 281 1.61 21.12 14.35
C ILE A 281 1.45 22.25 15.38
N ILE A 282 0.78 21.99 16.50
CA ILE A 282 0.58 22.99 17.55
C ILE A 282 1.93 23.47 18.11
N ALA A 283 2.85 22.56 18.41
CA ALA A 283 4.18 22.89 18.92
C ALA A 283 4.97 23.76 17.92
N VAL A 284 4.96 23.41 16.64
CA VAL A 284 5.64 24.18 15.59
C VAL A 284 5.00 25.56 15.42
N VAL A 285 3.67 25.66 15.45
CA VAL A 285 2.96 26.95 15.33
C VAL A 285 3.28 27.86 16.51
N ILE A 286 3.20 27.35 17.74
CA ILE A 286 3.57 28.11 18.94
C ILE A 286 5.01 28.60 18.83
N TRP A 287 5.93 27.69 18.51
CA TRP A 287 7.34 28.05 18.34
C TRP A 287 7.57 29.11 17.26
N ALA A 288 6.93 28.97 16.09
CA ALA A 288 7.04 29.92 15.00
C ALA A 288 6.52 31.31 15.39
N VAL A 289 5.41 31.38 16.12
CA VAL A 289 4.89 32.64 16.68
C VAL A 289 5.92 33.25 17.63
N THR A 290 6.47 32.47 18.56
CA THR A 290 7.48 32.99 19.53
C THR A 290 8.75 33.49 18.84
N LEU A 291 9.25 32.76 17.84
CA LEU A 291 10.42 33.16 17.07
C LEU A 291 10.13 34.46 16.30
N PHE A 292 9.01 34.54 15.59
CA PHE A 292 8.63 35.74 14.85
C PHE A 292 8.48 36.95 15.78
N SER A 293 7.84 36.79 16.93
CA SER A 293 7.72 37.85 17.94
C SER A 293 9.08 38.32 18.46
N SER A 294 10.06 37.41 18.59
CA SER A 294 11.42 37.77 19.01
C SER A 294 12.20 38.57 17.95
N LEU A 295 11.88 38.39 16.67
CA LEU A 295 12.54 39.08 15.56
C LEU A 295 11.90 40.43 15.20
N ALA A 296 10.66 40.67 15.61
CA ALA A 296 9.95 41.92 15.28
C ALA A 296 10.72 43.21 15.64
N PRO A 297 11.36 43.34 16.82
CA PRO A 297 12.14 44.53 17.14
C PRO A 297 13.35 44.74 16.22
N LEU A 298 13.98 43.65 15.78
CA LEU A 298 15.12 43.71 14.87
C LEU A 298 14.70 44.21 13.48
N ILE A 299 13.55 43.73 12.98
CA ILE A 299 12.99 44.18 11.70
C ILE A 299 12.66 45.68 11.73
N GLU A 300 12.06 46.15 12.83
CA GLU A 300 11.74 47.57 13.03
C GLU A 300 13.01 48.44 13.05
N GLN A 301 14.05 48.02 13.79
CA GLN A 301 15.34 48.72 13.81
C GLN A 301 15.99 48.79 12.43
N LEU A 302 15.98 47.68 11.68
CA LEU A 302 16.52 47.66 10.33
C LEU A 302 15.74 48.61 9.42
N SER A 303 14.41 48.59 9.49
CA SER A 303 13.54 49.51 8.74
C SER A 303 13.90 50.98 8.99
N TYR A 304 14.19 51.35 10.25
CA TYR A 304 14.63 52.71 10.58
C TYR A 304 16.05 53.03 10.13
N SER A 305 16.96 52.05 10.15
CA SER A 305 18.37 52.25 9.78
C SER A 305 18.61 52.36 8.27
N THR A 306 17.80 51.68 7.45
CA THR A 306 17.91 51.70 5.97
C THR A 306 16.93 52.68 5.31
N GLY A 307 16.01 53.26 6.07
CA GLY A 307 15.09 54.29 5.57
C GLY A 307 15.80 55.65 5.40
N TYR A 308 16.25 55.92 4.17
CA TYR A 308 16.29 57.25 3.56
C TYR A 308 15.01 57.45 2.73
#